data_AF-A0A531MJT0-F1
#
_entry.id   AF-A0A531MJT0-F1
#
_cell.length_a   1.000
_cell.length_b   1.000
_cell.length_c   1.000
_cell.angle_alpha   90.00
_cell.angle_beta   90.00
_cell.angle_gamma   90.00
#
_symmetry.space_group_name_H-M   'P 1'
#
loop_
_entity.id
_entity.type
_entity.pdbx_description
1 polymer ?
#
loop_
_entity_poly.entity_id
_entity_poly.type
_entity_poly.pdbx_seq_one_letter_code
_entity_poly.pdbx_strand_id
1 'polypeptide(L)'
;GVQFEGENYYLPIDAQIASPADVPLQAMRLSDVTKSLAGLPTKVNIVVLDAARPNPFPKWKEPLAGGLALVDPDPNMLIAFNAAPGTVAPEGKGPYGAYAQALAEMIRQGGLSLDDVFDRTRLRVNEVTQGAEVPWNASKIVTPFVFFDRAADAPAPKVSEAESRSNRTRAISDFNAHDAYVAALDRDTMRGYEDFLATYPHDPMAKRVRAIIAARREAITWRETWLQDTPEAYWSYLRRYRHGPHAWDARRRLEHFDAALEPPEEFTVYDYDLPPPPEEEIVYVDRPVLYFDDPDFDFEPPPPIAVI
;
A
#
# COMPACT_ATOMS: atom_id res chain seq x y z
N GLY A 1 -6.64 -9.43 -7.73
CA GLY A 1 -6.99 -9.78 -6.34
C GLY A 1 -7.90 -8.70 -5.81
N VAL A 2 -8.55 -8.94 -4.68
CA VAL A 2 -9.44 -7.95 -4.04
C VAL A 2 -9.28 -7.99 -2.54
N GLN A 3 -9.72 -6.93 -1.88
CA GLN A 3 -10.04 -6.97 -0.47
C GLN A 3 -11.56 -6.96 -0.25
N PHE A 4 -11.98 -7.59 0.84
CA PHE A 4 -13.36 -7.60 1.31
C PHE A 4 -13.32 -7.73 2.83
N GLU A 5 -13.98 -6.81 3.53
CA GLU A 5 -14.09 -6.85 5.00
C GLU A 5 -12.73 -7.07 5.69
N GLY A 6 -11.72 -6.24 5.36
CA GLY A 6 -10.40 -6.27 6.01
C GLY A 6 -9.49 -7.45 5.62
N GLU A 7 -9.97 -8.40 4.82
CA GLU A 7 -9.20 -9.55 4.35
C GLU A 7 -8.86 -9.44 2.86
N ASN A 8 -7.71 -10.00 2.48
CA ASN A 8 -7.26 -10.10 1.09
C ASN A 8 -7.67 -11.43 0.47
N TYR A 9 -8.11 -11.40 -0.79
CA TYR A 9 -8.56 -12.58 -1.54
C TYR A 9 -7.89 -12.67 -2.92
N TYR A 10 -7.51 -13.90 -3.26
CA TYR A 10 -7.18 -14.30 -4.63
C TYR A 10 -8.43 -14.67 -5.37
N LEU A 11 -8.58 -14.11 -6.58
CA LEU A 11 -9.68 -14.43 -7.48
C LEU A 11 -9.22 -15.50 -8.47
N PRO A 12 -9.79 -16.72 -8.43
CA PRO A 12 -9.67 -17.68 -9.51
C PRO A 12 -10.13 -17.10 -10.85
N ILE A 13 -9.59 -17.61 -11.96
CA ILE A 13 -9.95 -17.15 -13.31
C ILE A 13 -11.40 -17.45 -13.70
N ASP A 14 -12.04 -18.39 -13.01
CA ASP A 14 -13.41 -18.83 -13.18
C ASP A 14 -14.36 -18.31 -12.08
N ALA A 15 -13.88 -17.43 -11.20
CA ALA A 15 -14.68 -16.85 -10.13
C ALA A 15 -15.85 -16.03 -10.68
N GLN A 16 -17.06 -16.32 -10.21
CA GLN A 16 -18.28 -15.62 -10.63
C GLN A 16 -18.72 -14.62 -9.55
N ILE A 17 -18.19 -13.41 -9.62
CA ILE A 17 -18.50 -12.33 -8.66
C ILE A 17 -19.62 -11.46 -9.23
N ALA A 18 -20.87 -11.70 -8.82
CA ALA A 18 -22.02 -10.88 -9.21
C ALA A 18 -22.23 -9.71 -8.24
N SER A 19 -21.78 -9.86 -6.99
CA SER A 19 -21.85 -8.89 -5.91
C SER A 19 -20.64 -9.02 -4.96
N PRO A 20 -20.33 -7.99 -4.14
CA PRO A 20 -19.28 -8.07 -3.13
C PRO A 20 -19.38 -9.30 -2.20
N ALA A 21 -20.60 -9.70 -1.84
CA ALA A 21 -20.85 -10.83 -0.94
C ALA A 21 -20.44 -12.19 -1.53
N ASP A 22 -20.22 -12.28 -2.84
CA ASP A 22 -19.75 -13.50 -3.50
C ASP A 22 -18.25 -13.73 -3.30
N VAL A 23 -17.48 -12.69 -2.95
CA VAL A 23 -16.01 -12.77 -2.76
C VAL A 23 -15.62 -13.92 -1.82
N PRO A 24 -16.11 -14.01 -0.57
CA PRO A 24 -15.74 -15.11 0.32
C PRO A 24 -16.23 -16.50 -0.15
N LEU A 25 -17.18 -16.57 -1.10
CA LEU A 25 -17.73 -17.83 -1.61
C LEU A 25 -17.00 -18.33 -2.87
N GLN A 26 -16.43 -17.41 -3.65
CA GLN A 26 -15.86 -17.67 -4.98
C GLN A 26 -14.35 -17.45 -5.05
N ALA A 27 -13.76 -16.86 -4.00
CA ALA A 27 -12.36 -16.50 -3.93
C ALA A 27 -11.63 -17.24 -2.81
N MET A 28 -10.29 -17.24 -2.86
CA MET A 28 -9.45 -17.83 -1.83
C MET A 28 -8.93 -16.75 -0.89
N ARG A 29 -9.20 -16.87 0.41
CA ARG A 29 -8.67 -15.94 1.41
C ARG A 29 -7.16 -16.13 1.53
N LEU A 30 -6.41 -15.03 1.41
CA LEU A 30 -4.95 -15.04 1.51
C LEU A 30 -4.48 -15.54 2.88
N SER A 31 -5.17 -15.15 3.95
CA SER A 31 -4.77 -15.51 5.32
C SER A 31 -4.82 -17.01 5.59
N ASP A 32 -5.64 -17.78 4.87
CA ASP A 32 -5.65 -19.25 4.98
C ASP A 32 -4.35 -19.86 4.44
N VAL A 33 -3.80 -19.27 3.38
CA VAL A 33 -2.52 -19.69 2.79
C VAL A 33 -1.35 -19.25 3.68
N THR A 34 -1.33 -17.99 4.13
CA THR A 34 -0.22 -17.46 4.93
C THR A 34 -0.15 -18.15 6.30
N LYS A 35 -1.27 -18.38 6.98
CA LYS A 35 -1.30 -19.11 8.25
C LYS A 35 -0.81 -20.55 8.11
N SER A 36 -1.12 -21.20 6.99
CA SER A 36 -0.61 -22.55 6.69
C SER A 36 0.91 -22.56 6.53
N LEU A 37 1.48 -21.53 5.89
CA LEU A 37 2.94 -21.36 5.78
C LEU A 37 3.59 -21.03 7.14
N ALA A 38 2.94 -20.21 7.96
CA ALA A 38 3.41 -19.86 9.30
C ALA A 38 3.53 -21.07 10.24
N GLY A 39 2.70 -22.09 10.04
CA GLY A 39 2.76 -23.35 10.80
C GLY A 39 3.93 -24.27 10.43
N LEU A 40 4.71 -23.96 9.39
CA LEU A 40 5.86 -24.75 8.96
C LEU A 40 7.12 -24.37 9.75
N PRO A 41 8.05 -25.30 10.01
CA PRO A 41 9.32 -25.02 10.70
C PRO A 41 10.35 -24.35 9.76
N THR A 42 9.96 -23.26 9.10
CA THR A 42 10.81 -22.49 8.20
C THR A 42 11.52 -21.36 8.97
N LYS A 43 12.75 -21.03 8.55
CA LYS A 43 13.48 -19.88 9.10
C LYS A 43 12.96 -18.55 8.60
N VAL A 44 12.45 -18.54 7.37
CA VAL A 44 11.99 -17.37 6.63
C VAL A 44 10.85 -17.83 5.70
N ASN A 45 9.72 -17.13 5.77
CA ASN A 45 8.60 -17.24 4.85
C ASN A 45 8.49 -15.93 4.06
N ILE A 46 8.44 -16.02 2.73
CA ILE A 46 8.33 -14.84 1.87
C ILE A 46 7.13 -15.05 0.97
N VAL A 47 6.16 -14.15 1.06
CA VAL A 47 4.95 -14.15 0.24
C VAL A 47 4.95 -12.86 -0.58
N VAL A 48 4.89 -12.99 -1.90
CA VAL A 48 4.91 -11.85 -2.83
C VAL A 48 3.63 -11.85 -3.64
N LEU A 49 2.96 -10.70 -3.67
CA LEU A 49 1.62 -10.52 -4.20
C LEU A 49 1.62 -9.45 -5.29
N ASP A 50 1.54 -9.87 -6.55
CA ASP A 50 1.27 -8.99 -7.69
C ASP A 50 -0.21 -9.09 -8.09
N ALA A 51 -1.07 -8.51 -7.26
CA ALA A 51 -2.51 -8.72 -7.31
C ALA A 51 -3.35 -7.46 -7.06
N ALA A 52 -2.74 -6.34 -6.68
CA ALA A 52 -3.40 -5.03 -6.55
C ALA A 52 -3.50 -4.38 -7.94
N ARG A 53 -4.37 -4.93 -8.79
CA ARG A 53 -4.60 -4.53 -10.18
C ARG A 53 -6.09 -4.22 -10.40
N PRO A 54 -6.47 -3.48 -11.46
CA PRO A 54 -7.86 -3.23 -11.78
C PRO A 54 -8.60 -4.55 -11.96
N ASN A 55 -9.81 -4.63 -11.44
CA ASN A 55 -10.66 -5.80 -11.61
C ASN A 55 -11.81 -5.46 -12.58
N PRO A 56 -12.22 -6.37 -13.48
CA PRO A 56 -13.23 -6.13 -14.50
C PRO A 56 -14.68 -6.19 -13.96
N PHE A 57 -14.87 -5.98 -12.66
CA PHE A 57 -16.19 -6.11 -12.04
C PHE A 57 -17.14 -5.00 -12.48
N PRO A 58 -18.45 -5.29 -12.58
CA PRO A 58 -19.43 -4.26 -12.88
C PRO A 58 -19.44 -3.21 -11.74
N LYS A 59 -19.81 -1.97 -12.10
CA LYS A 59 -20.00 -0.91 -11.11
C LYS A 59 -21.21 -1.24 -10.25
N TRP A 60 -20.96 -1.72 -9.04
CA TRP A 60 -21.99 -1.95 -8.03
C TRP A 60 -22.40 -0.64 -7.34
N LYS A 61 -23.62 -0.61 -6.80
CA LYS A 61 -24.05 0.48 -5.90
C LYS A 61 -23.23 0.50 -4.61
N GLU A 62 -22.83 -0.69 -4.16
CA GLU A 62 -22.01 -0.95 -2.99
C GLU A 62 -20.67 -1.52 -3.47
N PRO A 63 -19.72 -0.69 -3.93
CA PRO A 63 -18.43 -1.17 -4.41
C PRO A 63 -17.59 -1.84 -3.31
N LEU A 64 -16.62 -2.63 -3.74
CA LEU A 64 -15.49 -3.06 -2.92
C LEU A 64 -14.52 -1.89 -2.74
N ALA A 65 -13.81 -1.87 -1.61
CA ALA A 65 -12.63 -1.04 -1.46
C ALA A 65 -11.54 -1.45 -2.47
N GLY A 66 -10.85 -0.46 -3.02
CA GLY A 66 -9.80 -0.65 -4.01
C GLY A 66 -8.53 -1.27 -3.44
N GLY A 67 -7.69 -1.84 -4.32
CA GLY A 67 -6.40 -2.39 -3.93
C GLY A 67 -6.49 -3.61 -3.03
N LEU A 68 -5.51 -3.74 -2.14
CA LEU A 68 -5.39 -4.83 -1.16
C LEU A 68 -5.31 -4.24 0.26
N ALA A 69 -5.85 -4.97 1.22
CA ALA A 69 -5.88 -4.65 2.63
C ALA A 69 -4.47 -4.67 3.24
N LEU A 70 -4.28 -3.83 4.27
CA LEU A 70 -3.10 -3.88 5.11
C LEU A 70 -3.04 -5.22 5.88
N VAL A 71 -1.86 -5.84 5.92
CA VAL A 71 -1.65 -7.12 6.62
C VAL A 71 -0.66 -6.96 7.76
N ASP A 72 -0.79 -7.82 8.76
CA ASP A 72 0.22 -8.02 9.79
C ASP A 72 0.75 -9.45 9.69
N PRO A 73 2.01 -9.65 9.24
CA PRO A 73 2.55 -10.98 9.00
C PRO A 73 2.77 -11.74 10.32
N ASP A 74 2.83 -13.07 10.22
CA ASP A 74 3.27 -13.93 11.32
C ASP A 74 4.79 -13.82 11.56
N PRO A 75 5.32 -14.28 12.71
CA PRO A 75 6.76 -14.33 12.96
C PRO A 75 7.53 -15.04 11.83
N ASN A 76 8.73 -14.56 11.52
CA ASN A 76 9.57 -15.08 10.43
C ASN A 76 8.95 -14.95 9.03
N MET A 77 7.94 -14.10 8.86
CA MET A 77 7.29 -13.87 7.57
C MET A 77 7.46 -12.45 7.06
N LEU A 78 7.64 -12.33 5.74
CA LEU A 78 7.49 -11.09 4.99
C LEU A 78 6.37 -11.30 3.96
N ILE A 79 5.46 -10.34 3.89
CA ILE A 79 4.42 -10.26 2.86
C ILE A 79 4.62 -8.96 2.09
N ALA A 80 4.85 -9.06 0.79
CA ALA A 80 5.08 -7.94 -0.11
C ALA A 80 4.00 -7.84 -1.18
N PHE A 81 3.69 -6.62 -1.58
CA PHE A 81 2.62 -6.27 -2.50
C PHE A 81 3.18 -5.35 -3.60
N ASN A 82 2.63 -5.48 -4.80
CA ASN A 82 2.99 -4.64 -5.94
C ASN A 82 2.55 -3.17 -5.78
N ALA A 83 1.58 -2.89 -4.90
CA ALA A 83 1.07 -1.55 -4.65
C ALA A 83 0.87 -1.29 -3.14
N ALA A 84 0.75 -0.01 -2.77
CA ALA A 84 0.47 0.43 -1.42
C ALA A 84 -0.94 -0.02 -0.99
N PRO A 85 -1.19 -0.19 0.33
CA PRO A 85 -2.51 -0.55 0.83
C PRO A 85 -3.61 0.37 0.28
N GLY A 86 -4.73 -0.20 -0.15
CA GLY A 86 -5.86 0.55 -0.72
C GLY A 86 -5.65 1.12 -2.13
N THR A 87 -4.44 1.02 -2.69
CA THR A 87 -4.12 1.56 -4.02
C THR A 87 -4.12 0.47 -5.09
N VAL A 88 -4.38 0.87 -6.34
CA VAL A 88 -4.35 -0.02 -7.49
C VAL A 88 -3.22 0.38 -8.42
N ALA A 89 -2.37 -0.58 -8.77
CA ALA A 89 -1.35 -0.38 -9.77
C ALA A 89 -1.95 -0.41 -11.18
N PRO A 90 -1.50 0.44 -12.11
CA PRO A 90 -1.98 0.42 -13.49
C PRO A 90 -1.62 -0.89 -14.21
N GLU A 91 -2.26 -1.15 -15.35
CA GLU A 91 -1.86 -2.29 -16.18
C GLU A 91 -0.44 -2.11 -16.74
N GLY A 92 0.34 -3.19 -16.71
CA GLY A 92 1.70 -3.20 -17.25
C GLY A 92 1.71 -3.05 -18.77
N LYS A 93 2.64 -2.24 -19.31
CA LYS A 93 2.79 -2.01 -20.76
C LYS A 93 3.70 -3.04 -21.46
N GLY A 94 4.44 -3.84 -20.69
CA GLY A 94 5.46 -4.77 -21.18
C GLY A 94 5.11 -6.25 -20.95
N PRO A 95 6.02 -7.18 -21.33
CA PRO A 95 5.82 -8.62 -21.12
C PRO A 95 5.79 -9.02 -19.64
N TYR A 96 6.32 -8.16 -18.76
CA TYR A 96 6.29 -8.31 -17.31
C TYR A 96 5.80 -7.00 -16.69
N GLY A 97 5.11 -7.09 -15.55
CA GLY A 97 4.76 -5.93 -14.74
C GLY A 97 6.01 -5.28 -14.14
N ALA A 98 5.93 -3.96 -13.87
CA ALA A 98 7.03 -3.20 -13.30
C ALA A 98 7.55 -3.81 -11.99
N TYR A 99 6.62 -4.26 -11.13
CA TYR A 99 6.95 -4.91 -9.87
C TYR A 99 7.72 -6.22 -10.04
N ALA A 100 7.19 -7.17 -10.82
CA ALA A 100 7.85 -8.44 -11.07
C ALA A 100 9.25 -8.27 -11.69
N GLN A 101 9.39 -7.34 -12.65
CA GLN A 101 10.67 -7.03 -13.27
C GLN A 101 11.67 -6.45 -12.26
N ALA A 102 11.28 -5.41 -11.52
CA ALA A 102 12.14 -4.75 -10.53
C ALA A 102 12.57 -5.72 -9.42
N LEU A 103 11.66 -6.56 -8.92
CA LEU A 103 11.96 -7.54 -7.88
C LEU A 103 12.98 -8.57 -8.38
N ALA A 104 12.81 -9.08 -9.60
CA ALA A 104 13.77 -10.01 -10.21
C ALA A 104 15.14 -9.35 -10.41
N GLU A 105 15.19 -8.09 -10.82
CA GLU A 105 16.43 -7.29 -10.93
C GLU A 105 17.15 -7.21 -9.58
N MET A 106 16.43 -6.86 -8.50
CA MET A 106 17.03 -6.70 -7.16
C MET A 106 17.45 -8.02 -6.53
N ILE A 107 16.65 -9.08 -6.67
CA ILE A 107 17.02 -10.43 -6.22
C ILE A 107 18.32 -10.88 -6.91
N ARG A 108 18.42 -10.70 -8.23
CA ARG A 108 19.60 -11.11 -9.02
C ARG A 108 20.86 -10.30 -8.73
N GLN A 109 20.74 -9.10 -8.14
CA GLN A 109 21.91 -8.28 -7.81
C GLN A 109 22.86 -9.00 -6.84
N GLY A 110 22.33 -9.84 -5.94
CA GLY A 110 23.10 -10.61 -4.97
C GLY A 110 23.77 -9.76 -3.89
N GLY A 111 23.95 -10.37 -2.71
CA GLY A 111 24.54 -9.75 -1.53
C GLY A 111 23.70 -8.64 -0.90
N LEU A 112 22.41 -8.53 -1.26
CA LEU A 112 21.48 -7.61 -0.62
C LEU A 112 20.77 -8.30 0.53
N SER A 113 20.60 -7.56 1.64
CA SER A 113 19.69 -7.95 2.70
C SER A 113 18.25 -8.03 2.17
N LEU A 114 17.40 -8.79 2.87
CA LEU A 114 15.99 -8.92 2.50
C LEU A 114 15.28 -7.55 2.41
N ASP A 115 15.48 -6.68 3.41
CA ASP A 115 14.89 -5.35 3.44
C ASP A 115 15.38 -4.50 2.26
N ASP A 116 16.70 -4.53 1.97
CA ASP A 116 17.26 -3.78 0.83
C ASP A 116 16.73 -4.27 -0.52
N VAL A 117 16.42 -5.56 -0.69
CA VAL A 117 15.78 -6.05 -1.91
C VAL A 117 14.43 -5.38 -2.12
N PHE A 118 13.58 -5.33 -1.08
CA PHE A 118 12.24 -4.77 -1.21
C PHE A 118 12.23 -3.23 -1.24
N ASP A 119 13.09 -2.56 -0.48
CA ASP A 119 13.23 -1.10 -0.51
C ASP A 119 13.71 -0.64 -1.89
N ARG A 120 14.74 -1.29 -2.45
CA ARG A 120 15.20 -0.97 -3.81
C ARG A 120 14.19 -1.35 -4.88
N THR A 121 13.42 -2.42 -4.66
CA THR A 121 12.29 -2.76 -5.55
C THR A 121 11.27 -1.63 -5.56
N ARG A 122 10.89 -1.08 -4.39
CA ARG A 122 9.97 0.06 -4.30
C ARG A 122 10.48 1.27 -5.08
N LEU A 123 11.75 1.64 -4.87
CA LEU A 123 12.38 2.76 -5.59
C LEU A 123 12.40 2.53 -7.10
N ARG A 124 12.78 1.32 -7.53
CA ARG A 124 12.86 0.95 -8.94
C ARG A 124 11.49 0.98 -9.61
N VAL A 125 10.45 0.45 -8.97
CA VAL A 125 9.08 0.49 -9.49
C VAL A 125 8.57 1.92 -9.59
N ASN A 126 8.76 2.72 -8.54
CA ASN A 126 8.39 4.13 -8.58
C ASN A 126 9.10 4.87 -9.73
N GLU A 127 10.39 4.62 -9.94
CA GLU A 127 11.15 5.21 -11.06
C GLU A 127 10.55 4.83 -12.43
N VAL A 128 10.40 3.53 -12.72
CA VAL A 128 9.98 3.06 -14.05
C VAL A 128 8.51 3.35 -14.35
N THR A 129 7.69 3.53 -13.32
CA THR A 129 6.26 3.89 -13.44
C THR A 129 6.01 5.39 -13.27
N GLN A 130 7.06 6.19 -13.08
CA GLN A 130 6.95 7.63 -12.82
C GLN A 130 6.04 7.95 -11.63
N GLY A 131 6.07 7.10 -10.61
CA GLY A 131 5.27 7.20 -9.39
C GLY A 131 3.85 6.64 -9.48
N ALA A 132 3.45 6.03 -10.60
CA ALA A 132 2.12 5.43 -10.76
C ALA A 132 1.94 4.13 -9.93
N GLU A 133 3.02 3.46 -9.54
CA GLU A 133 2.99 2.27 -8.70
C GLU A 133 4.02 2.42 -7.57
N VAL A 134 3.58 2.22 -6.32
CA VAL A 134 4.45 2.24 -5.13
C VAL A 134 4.28 0.93 -4.37
N PRO A 135 5.22 -0.01 -4.49
CA PRO A 135 5.18 -1.27 -3.75
C PRO A 135 5.27 -1.08 -2.23
N TRP A 136 4.75 -2.05 -1.51
CA TRP A 136 4.71 -2.06 -0.05
C TRP A 136 5.04 -3.46 0.47
N ASN A 137 5.62 -3.56 1.67
CA ASN A 137 5.85 -4.83 2.34
C ASN A 137 5.77 -4.68 3.86
N ALA A 138 5.34 -5.74 4.54
CA ALA A 138 5.43 -5.90 5.98
C ALA A 138 6.31 -7.11 6.31
N SER A 139 7.19 -6.96 7.30
CA SER A 139 8.16 -8.00 7.68
C SER A 139 8.22 -8.16 9.20
N LYS A 140 8.22 -9.41 9.67
CA LYS A 140 8.61 -9.81 11.03
C LYS A 140 9.78 -10.80 11.00
N ILE A 141 10.64 -10.68 9.99
CA ILE A 141 11.88 -11.45 9.89
C ILE A 141 12.98 -10.70 10.62
N VAL A 142 13.57 -11.35 11.63
CA VAL A 142 14.72 -10.80 12.38
C VAL A 142 16.05 -11.48 12.02
N THR A 143 15.98 -12.60 11.30
CA THR A 143 17.16 -13.38 10.93
C THR A 143 17.77 -12.80 9.65
N PRO A 144 19.10 -12.58 9.60
CA PRO A 144 19.77 -12.17 8.37
C PRO A 144 19.48 -13.16 7.22
N PHE A 145 19.06 -12.62 6.09
CA PHE A 145 18.74 -13.39 4.90
C PHE A 145 19.21 -12.64 3.65
N VAL A 146 19.78 -13.40 2.71
CA VAL A 146 20.13 -12.94 1.36
C VAL A 146 19.62 -13.99 0.37
N PHE A 147 19.08 -13.57 -0.77
CA PHE A 147 18.60 -14.51 -1.79
C PHE A 147 19.75 -15.21 -2.51
N PHE A 148 20.76 -14.44 -2.90
CA PHE A 148 21.96 -14.91 -3.56
C PHE A 148 23.17 -14.19 -2.99
N ASP A 149 24.30 -14.88 -2.89
CA ASP A 149 25.57 -14.23 -2.60
C ASP A 149 25.97 -13.30 -3.75
N ARG A 150 26.73 -12.27 -3.43
CA ARG A 150 27.30 -11.39 -4.46
C ARG A 150 28.36 -12.15 -5.24
N ALA A 151 28.25 -12.18 -6.57
CA ALA A 151 29.29 -12.78 -7.41
C ALA A 151 30.63 -12.04 -7.23
N ALA A 152 31.74 -12.79 -7.23
CA ALA A 152 33.07 -12.23 -6.97
C ALA A 152 33.55 -11.23 -8.03
N ASP A 153 33.02 -11.34 -9.25
CA ASP A 153 33.26 -10.47 -10.39
C ASP A 153 32.18 -9.38 -10.59
N ALA A 154 31.18 -9.31 -9.69
CA ALA A 154 30.15 -8.30 -9.78
C ALA A 154 30.74 -6.89 -9.62
N PRO A 155 30.39 -5.93 -10.50
CA PRO A 155 30.82 -4.53 -10.36
C PRO A 155 30.51 -4.00 -8.96
N ALA A 156 31.34 -3.11 -8.41
CA ALA A 156 31.04 -2.50 -7.12
C ALA A 156 29.64 -1.84 -7.14
N PRO A 157 28.84 -1.95 -6.06
CA PRO A 157 27.54 -1.29 -6.02
C PRO A 157 27.72 0.23 -6.16
N LYS A 158 26.85 0.88 -6.94
CA LYS A 158 26.90 2.33 -7.19
C LYS A 158 26.76 3.17 -5.91
N VAL A 159 26.05 2.63 -4.93
CA VAL A 159 25.87 3.21 -3.59
C VAL A 159 26.26 2.14 -2.59
N SER A 160 27.15 2.48 -1.67
CA SER A 160 27.56 1.57 -0.60
C SER A 160 26.43 1.38 0.41
N GLU A 161 26.40 0.24 1.10
CA GLU A 161 25.42 0.02 2.17
C GLU A 161 25.53 1.05 3.30
N ALA A 162 26.72 1.59 3.54
CA ALA A 162 26.94 2.62 4.54
C ALA A 162 26.28 3.94 4.12
N GLU A 163 26.39 4.31 2.84
CA GLU A 163 25.71 5.49 2.28
C GLU A 163 24.19 5.31 2.27
N SER A 164 23.67 4.14 1.87
CA SER A 164 22.24 3.85 1.93
C SER A 164 21.69 3.99 3.35
N ARG A 165 22.38 3.40 4.35
CA ARG A 165 22.00 3.53 5.77
C ARG A 165 22.06 4.97 6.27
N SER A 166 23.10 5.71 5.90
CA SER A 166 23.24 7.12 6.25
C SER A 166 22.07 7.95 5.69
N ASN A 167 21.73 7.74 4.42
CA ASN A 167 20.63 8.45 3.76
C ASN A 167 19.26 8.14 4.38
N ARG A 168 19.03 6.92 4.87
CA ARG A 168 17.81 6.56 5.61
C ARG A 168 17.63 7.35 6.91
N THR A 169 18.72 7.74 7.57
CA THR A 169 18.69 8.44 8.86
C THR A 169 18.85 9.95 8.78
N ARG A 170 19.32 10.47 7.64
CA ARG A 170 19.55 11.91 7.43
C ARG A 170 18.24 12.71 7.50
N ALA A 171 18.26 13.99 7.89
CA ALA A 171 17.03 14.77 7.91
C ALA A 171 16.51 15.01 6.48
N ILE A 172 15.19 14.98 6.28
CA ILE A 172 14.59 15.24 4.95
C ILE A 172 14.98 16.64 4.43
N SER A 173 15.10 17.62 5.33
CA SER A 173 15.56 18.98 5.06
C SER A 173 16.96 19.09 4.46
N ASP A 174 17.78 18.04 4.57
CA ASP A 174 19.16 18.07 4.08
C ASP A 174 19.29 17.63 2.62
N PHE A 175 18.20 17.16 2.01
CA PHE A 175 18.15 16.76 0.61
C PHE A 175 17.66 17.92 -0.27
N ASN A 176 17.68 17.76 -1.59
CA ASN A 176 16.82 18.55 -2.46
C ASN A 176 15.46 17.85 -2.58
N ALA A 177 14.44 18.50 -3.18
CA ALA A 177 13.09 17.93 -3.24
C ALA A 177 13.03 16.54 -3.89
N HIS A 178 13.78 16.30 -4.98
CA HIS A 178 13.79 14.98 -5.63
C HIS A 178 14.40 13.90 -4.73
N ASP A 179 15.58 14.16 -4.17
CA ASP A 179 16.26 13.22 -3.29
C ASP A 179 15.51 13.02 -1.96
N ALA A 180 14.82 14.05 -1.48
CA ALA A 180 13.93 13.98 -0.32
C ALA A 180 12.75 13.04 -0.57
N TYR A 181 12.15 13.10 -1.76
CA TYR A 181 11.07 12.20 -2.17
C TYR A 181 11.55 10.75 -2.23
N VAL A 182 12.71 10.51 -2.85
CA VAL A 182 13.35 9.18 -2.89
C VAL A 182 13.66 8.69 -1.47
N ALA A 183 14.19 9.55 -0.59
CA ALA A 183 14.47 9.20 0.80
C ALA A 183 13.19 8.88 1.59
N ALA A 184 12.08 9.59 1.33
CA ALA A 184 10.80 9.31 1.96
C ALA A 184 10.24 7.95 1.52
N LEU A 185 10.32 7.62 0.22
CA LEU A 185 9.93 6.31 -0.30
C LEU A 185 10.84 5.17 0.20
N ASP A 186 12.14 5.39 0.32
CA ASP A 186 13.08 4.39 0.86
C ASP A 186 12.73 4.07 2.33
N ARG A 187 12.35 5.09 3.12
CA ARG A 187 11.90 4.91 4.51
C ARG A 187 10.51 4.28 4.61
N ASP A 188 9.60 4.66 3.71
CA ASP A 188 8.21 4.22 3.66
C ASP A 188 7.47 4.28 5.01
N THR A 189 7.64 5.38 5.75
CA THR A 189 6.97 5.60 7.05
C THR A 189 6.08 6.85 7.01
N MET A 190 5.00 6.86 7.79
CA MET A 190 4.15 8.06 7.95
C MET A 190 4.99 9.30 8.25
N ARG A 191 5.89 9.21 9.23
CA ARG A 191 6.79 10.29 9.60
C ARG A 191 7.70 10.74 8.46
N GLY A 192 8.29 9.81 7.70
CA GLY A 192 9.14 10.16 6.56
C GLY A 192 8.41 10.95 5.47
N TYR A 193 7.14 10.59 5.22
CA TYR A 193 6.29 11.32 4.30
C TYR A 193 5.83 12.68 4.87
N GLU A 194 5.49 12.75 6.16
CA GLU A 194 5.13 14.00 6.84
C GLU A 194 6.32 15.00 6.86
N ASP A 195 7.54 14.52 7.13
CA ASP A 195 8.76 15.31 7.08
C ASP A 195 9.00 15.90 5.67
N PHE A 196 8.67 15.14 4.61
CA PHE A 196 8.70 15.64 3.23
C PHE A 196 7.69 16.76 3.01
N LEU A 197 6.43 16.58 3.42
CA LEU A 197 5.39 17.60 3.24
C LEU A 197 5.67 18.85 4.06
N ALA A 198 6.26 18.72 5.24
CA ALA A 198 6.67 19.87 6.06
C ALA A 198 7.81 20.66 5.40
N THR A 199 8.74 19.97 4.72
CA THR A 199 9.91 20.60 4.09
C THR A 199 9.59 21.17 2.70
N TYR A 200 8.78 20.46 1.90
CA TYR A 200 8.45 20.79 0.52
C TYR A 200 6.93 20.84 0.25
N PRO A 201 6.16 21.66 0.99
CA PRO A 201 4.69 21.64 0.93
C PRO A 201 4.09 22.01 -0.43
N HIS A 202 4.84 22.75 -1.26
CA HIS A 202 4.42 23.27 -2.57
C HIS A 202 5.12 22.60 -3.75
N ASP A 203 6.00 21.63 -3.51
CA ASP A 203 6.65 20.89 -4.60
C ASP A 203 5.63 20.01 -5.36
N PRO A 204 5.76 19.83 -6.68
CA PRO A 204 4.86 18.96 -7.44
C PRO A 204 4.72 17.54 -6.86
N MET A 205 5.78 16.99 -6.25
CA MET A 205 5.75 15.68 -5.60
C MET A 205 4.91 15.64 -4.31
N ALA A 206 4.60 16.79 -3.71
CA ALA A 206 3.84 16.86 -2.46
C ALA A 206 2.39 16.33 -2.61
N LYS A 207 1.79 16.42 -3.80
CA LYS A 207 0.47 15.79 -4.06
C LYS A 207 0.57 14.26 -3.98
N ARG A 208 1.61 13.68 -4.59
CA ARG A 208 1.86 12.24 -4.54
C ARG A 208 2.09 11.77 -3.11
N VAL A 209 2.92 12.49 -2.37
CA VAL A 209 3.19 12.16 -0.96
C VAL A 209 1.94 12.27 -0.10
N ARG A 210 1.10 13.31 -0.31
CA ARG A 210 -0.22 13.41 0.35
C ARG A 210 -1.13 12.23 0.02
N ALA A 211 -1.18 11.78 -1.24
CA ALA A 211 -1.96 10.61 -1.62
C ALA A 211 -1.48 9.34 -0.90
N ILE A 212 -0.15 9.14 -0.78
CA ILE A 212 0.43 8.00 -0.05
C ILE A 212 0.05 8.05 1.43
N ILE A 213 0.16 9.21 2.08
CA ILE A 213 -0.23 9.40 3.48
C ILE A 213 -1.72 9.14 3.66
N ALA A 214 -2.57 9.73 2.82
CA ALA A 214 -4.03 9.59 2.92
C ALA A 214 -4.44 8.11 2.83
N ALA A 215 -3.91 7.38 1.83
CA ALA A 215 -4.16 5.95 1.67
C ALA A 215 -3.67 5.13 2.86
N ARG A 216 -2.46 5.41 3.36
CA ARG A 216 -1.87 4.70 4.51
C ARG A 216 -2.65 4.96 5.80
N ARG A 217 -3.01 6.22 6.06
CA ARG A 217 -3.80 6.63 7.24
C ARG A 217 -5.17 5.97 7.24
N GLU A 218 -5.84 5.98 6.09
CA GLU A 218 -7.14 5.32 5.93
C GLU A 218 -7.03 3.81 6.13
N ALA A 219 -6.04 3.14 5.52
CA ALA A 219 -5.85 1.70 5.64
C ALA A 219 -5.53 1.26 7.07
N ILE A 220 -4.74 2.03 7.83
CA ILE A 220 -4.49 1.76 9.26
C ILE A 220 -5.76 1.96 10.07
N THR A 221 -6.48 3.06 9.84
CA THR A 221 -7.75 3.36 10.53
C THR A 221 -8.80 2.27 10.26
N TRP A 222 -8.91 1.81 9.02
CA TRP A 222 -9.78 0.69 8.65
C TRP A 222 -9.36 -0.61 9.34
N ARG A 223 -8.06 -0.94 9.33
CA ARG A 223 -7.57 -2.16 9.98
C ARG A 223 -7.85 -2.16 11.48
N GLU A 224 -7.64 -1.05 12.17
CA GLU A 224 -8.00 -0.93 13.60
C GLU A 224 -9.50 -1.10 13.81
N THR A 225 -10.32 -0.44 12.98
CA THR A 225 -11.79 -0.58 13.03
C THR A 225 -12.22 -2.04 12.88
N TRP A 226 -11.65 -2.72 11.88
CA TRP A 226 -11.89 -4.13 11.60
C TRP A 226 -11.46 -5.04 12.74
N LEU A 227 -10.34 -4.76 13.40
CA LEU A 227 -9.85 -5.56 14.52
C LEU A 227 -10.70 -5.39 15.79
N GLN A 228 -11.29 -4.21 16.00
CA GLN A 228 -12.21 -4.00 17.11
C GLN A 228 -13.57 -4.65 16.86
N ASP A 229 -14.05 -4.61 15.61
CA ASP A 229 -15.28 -5.28 15.15
C ASP A 229 -16.51 -4.97 16.03
N THR A 230 -16.76 -3.68 16.27
CA THR A 230 -17.91 -3.18 17.05
C THR A 230 -18.67 -2.08 16.31
N PRO A 231 -19.98 -1.90 16.55
CA PRO A 231 -20.74 -0.79 15.97
C PRO A 231 -20.10 0.58 16.23
N GLU A 232 -19.60 0.82 17.44
CA GLU A 232 -18.93 2.06 17.82
C GLU A 232 -17.68 2.33 16.97
N ALA A 233 -16.88 1.29 16.68
CA ALA A 233 -15.72 1.43 15.80
C ALA A 233 -16.15 1.77 14.36
N TYR A 234 -17.17 1.08 13.82
CA TYR A 234 -17.64 1.36 12.46
C TYR A 234 -18.27 2.74 12.30
N TRP A 235 -19.06 3.19 13.28
CA TRP A 235 -19.57 4.57 13.31
C TRP A 235 -18.44 5.59 13.42
N SER A 236 -17.40 5.31 14.21
CA SER A 236 -16.22 6.17 14.32
C SER A 236 -15.45 6.27 12.99
N TYR A 237 -15.31 5.15 12.28
CA TYR A 237 -14.73 5.11 10.94
C TYR A 237 -15.57 5.93 9.96
N LEU A 238 -16.88 5.70 9.90
CA LEU A 238 -17.80 6.41 8.99
C LEU A 238 -17.87 7.91 9.28
N ARG A 239 -17.61 8.33 10.53
CA ARG A 239 -17.46 9.74 10.89
C ARG A 239 -16.20 10.37 10.29
N ARG A 240 -15.10 9.64 10.19
CA ARG A 240 -13.84 10.10 9.56
C ARG A 240 -13.87 9.98 8.03
N TYR A 241 -14.50 8.92 7.51
CA TYR A 241 -14.43 8.50 6.11
C TYR A 241 -15.82 8.17 5.55
N ARG A 242 -16.70 9.17 5.50
CA ARG A 242 -18.12 8.99 5.12
C ARG A 242 -18.33 8.36 3.73
N HIS A 243 -17.51 8.76 2.75
CA HIS A 243 -17.47 8.17 1.42
C HIS A 243 -16.09 7.56 1.12
N GLY A 244 -15.41 7.12 2.18
CA GLY A 244 -14.10 6.47 2.10
C GLY A 244 -14.12 5.13 1.37
N PRO A 245 -12.94 4.53 1.14
CA PRO A 245 -12.81 3.28 0.39
C PRO A 245 -13.57 2.13 1.05
N HIS A 246 -13.53 2.03 2.38
CA HIS A 246 -14.18 0.96 3.16
C HIS A 246 -15.52 1.38 3.77
N ALA A 247 -16.13 2.51 3.35
CA ALA A 247 -17.41 2.95 3.89
C ALA A 247 -18.52 1.90 3.70
N TRP A 248 -18.49 1.15 2.59
CA TRP A 248 -19.45 0.07 2.35
C TRP A 248 -19.16 -1.19 3.14
N ASP A 249 -17.89 -1.51 3.39
CA ASP A 249 -17.54 -2.60 4.32
C ASP A 249 -18.01 -2.27 5.74
N ALA A 250 -17.81 -1.04 6.21
CA ALA A 250 -18.29 -0.60 7.53
C ALA A 250 -19.82 -0.73 7.66
N ARG A 251 -20.58 -0.32 6.63
CA ARG A 251 -22.04 -0.45 6.61
C ARG A 251 -22.51 -1.91 6.60
N ARG A 252 -21.88 -2.77 5.79
CA ARG A 252 -22.17 -4.21 5.79
C ARG A 252 -21.96 -4.84 7.17
N ARG A 253 -20.90 -4.43 7.88
CA ARG A 253 -20.64 -4.88 9.25
C ARG A 253 -21.68 -4.37 10.23
N LEU A 254 -22.11 -3.11 10.14
CA LEU A 254 -23.21 -2.59 10.96
C LEU A 254 -24.51 -3.37 10.75
N GLU A 255 -24.85 -3.69 9.50
CA GLU A 255 -26.02 -4.54 9.19
C GLU A 255 -25.89 -5.93 9.80
N HIS A 256 -24.69 -6.53 9.77
CA HIS A 256 -24.44 -7.81 10.42
C HIS A 256 -24.67 -7.77 11.95
N PHE A 257 -24.44 -6.62 12.58
CA PHE A 257 -24.72 -6.40 14.00
C PHE A 257 -26.17 -5.98 14.30
N ASP A 258 -27.05 -5.93 13.29
CA ASP A 258 -28.39 -5.33 13.39
C ASP A 258 -28.35 -3.87 13.93
N ALA A 259 -27.24 -3.16 13.67
CA ALA A 259 -27.02 -1.78 14.10
C ALA A 259 -27.51 -0.78 13.04
N ALA A 260 -27.82 0.45 13.47
CA ALA A 260 -28.17 1.54 12.56
C ALA A 260 -26.97 1.90 11.67
N LEU A 261 -27.22 2.18 10.38
CA LEU A 261 -26.17 2.59 9.43
C LEU A 261 -25.57 3.97 9.76
N GLU A 262 -26.37 4.84 10.36
CA GLU A 262 -25.94 6.13 10.88
C GLU A 262 -25.78 6.03 12.40
N PRO A 263 -24.77 6.69 12.99
CA PRO A 263 -24.57 6.67 14.44
C PRO A 263 -25.77 7.26 15.18
N PRO A 264 -26.08 6.77 16.40
CA PRO A 264 -26.97 7.48 17.30
C PRO A 264 -26.38 8.85 17.68
N GLU A 265 -27.22 9.76 18.21
CA GLU A 265 -26.77 11.10 18.62
C GLU A 265 -25.62 11.05 19.64
N GLU A 266 -25.62 10.04 20.51
CA GLU A 266 -24.58 9.77 21.48
C GLU A 266 -24.06 8.34 21.32
N PHE A 267 -22.76 8.20 21.09
CA PHE A 267 -22.04 6.93 21.21
C PHE A 267 -20.60 7.19 21.64
N THR A 268 -19.94 6.15 22.16
CA THR A 268 -18.52 6.26 22.51
C THR A 268 -17.69 6.17 21.23
N VAL A 269 -17.04 7.28 20.88
CA VAL A 269 -16.14 7.33 19.72
C VAL A 269 -14.91 6.47 20.02
N TYR A 270 -14.61 5.54 19.13
CA TYR A 270 -13.37 4.78 19.16
C TYR A 270 -12.19 5.72 18.87
N ASP A 271 -11.24 5.75 19.79
CA ASP A 271 -10.04 6.57 19.68
C ASP A 271 -8.95 5.80 18.95
N TYR A 272 -8.49 6.35 17.83
CA TYR A 272 -7.44 5.75 17.01
C TYR A 272 -6.11 6.39 17.37
N ASP A 273 -5.02 5.61 17.34
CA ASP A 273 -3.65 6.13 17.54
C ASP A 273 -3.13 6.94 16.32
N LEU A 274 -4.05 7.39 15.47
CA LEU A 274 -3.79 8.25 14.32
C LEU A 274 -4.71 9.47 14.36
N PRO A 275 -4.16 10.68 14.08
CA PRO A 275 -4.99 11.86 13.94
C PRO A 275 -5.95 11.71 12.76
N PRO A 276 -7.13 12.36 12.81
CA PRO A 276 -8.06 12.38 11.68
C PRO A 276 -7.39 12.94 10.42
N PRO A 277 -7.86 12.56 9.21
CA PRO A 277 -7.30 13.10 7.98
C PRO A 277 -7.50 14.62 7.92
N PRO A 278 -6.47 15.42 7.59
CA PRO A 278 -6.65 16.82 7.25
C PRO A 278 -7.52 16.96 5.99
N GLU A 279 -8.16 18.12 5.81
CA GLU A 279 -9.05 18.37 4.66
C GLU A 279 -8.37 18.12 3.31
N GLU A 280 -7.08 18.45 3.20
CA GLU A 280 -6.28 18.22 2.00
C GLU A 280 -6.12 16.73 1.65
N GLU A 281 -6.22 15.82 2.62
CA GLU A 281 -6.12 14.37 2.39
C GLU A 281 -7.45 13.77 1.92
N ILE A 282 -8.59 14.38 2.26
CA ILE A 282 -9.93 13.83 2.00
C ILE A 282 -10.13 13.54 0.51
N VAL A 283 -9.67 14.43 -0.38
CA VAL A 283 -9.84 14.30 -1.83
C VAL A 283 -9.27 13.00 -2.41
N TYR A 284 -8.25 12.41 -1.77
CA TYR A 284 -7.62 11.17 -2.23
C TYR A 284 -8.38 9.91 -1.81
N VAL A 285 -9.09 9.98 -0.69
CA VAL A 285 -9.76 8.84 -0.07
C VAL A 285 -11.27 8.92 -0.13
N ASP A 286 -11.87 10.04 -0.55
CA ASP A 286 -13.31 10.19 -0.80
C ASP A 286 -13.75 9.50 -2.12
N ARG A 287 -13.24 8.29 -2.35
CA ARG A 287 -13.46 7.46 -3.53
C ARG A 287 -13.21 5.99 -3.18
N PRO A 288 -13.87 5.03 -3.85
CA PRO A 288 -13.69 3.61 -3.56
C PRO A 288 -12.29 3.09 -3.94
N VAL A 289 -11.64 3.69 -4.93
CA VAL A 289 -10.35 3.22 -5.47
C VAL A 289 -9.43 4.41 -5.68
N LEU A 290 -8.17 4.27 -5.27
CA LEU A 290 -7.12 5.25 -5.53
C LEU A 290 -6.10 4.71 -6.54
N TYR A 291 -5.91 5.48 -7.60
CA TYR A 291 -4.87 5.30 -8.61
C TYR A 291 -3.87 6.44 -8.46
N PHE A 292 -2.59 6.13 -8.39
CA PHE A 292 -1.59 7.19 -8.28
C PHE A 292 -1.41 7.94 -9.62
N ASP A 293 -1.64 7.31 -10.77
CA ASP A 293 -1.63 7.97 -12.09
C ASP A 293 -2.93 8.70 -12.46
N ASP A 294 -3.82 8.92 -11.49
CA ASP A 294 -5.03 9.73 -11.71
C ASP A 294 -4.64 11.16 -12.12
N PRO A 295 -5.13 11.68 -13.27
CA PRO A 295 -4.83 13.03 -13.74
C PRO A 295 -5.15 14.14 -12.72
N ASP A 296 -6.10 13.90 -11.81
CA ASP A 296 -6.44 14.84 -10.73
C ASP A 296 -5.23 15.13 -9.81
N PHE A 297 -4.25 14.21 -9.78
CA PHE A 297 -3.06 14.27 -8.93
C PHE A 297 -1.74 13.99 -9.66
N ASP A 298 -1.77 13.98 -10.99
CA ASP A 298 -0.57 13.79 -11.81
C ASP A 298 0.31 15.04 -11.78
N PHE A 299 1.57 14.89 -12.18
CA PHE A 299 2.49 16.02 -12.35
C PHE A 299 1.96 16.98 -13.42
N GLU A 300 2.11 18.30 -13.22
CA GLU A 300 1.80 19.25 -14.29
C GLU A 300 2.62 18.90 -15.54
N PRO A 301 2.01 18.81 -16.73
CA PRO A 301 2.75 18.53 -17.94
C PRO A 301 3.80 19.62 -18.16
N PRO A 302 5.01 19.28 -18.63
CA PRO A 302 6.02 20.29 -18.92
C PRO A 302 5.47 21.32 -19.92
N PRO A 303 5.85 22.60 -19.79
CA PRO A 303 5.40 23.63 -20.71
C PRO A 303 5.75 23.23 -22.15
N PRO A 304 4.87 23.52 -23.13
CA PRO A 304 5.11 23.14 -24.51
C PRO A 304 6.45 23.73 -24.97
N ILE A 305 7.28 22.88 -25.60
CA ILE A 305 8.53 23.33 -26.20
C ILE A 305 8.17 24.37 -27.25
N ALA A 306 8.59 25.62 -27.04
CA ALA A 306 8.50 26.64 -28.07
C ALA A 306 9.34 26.17 -29.25
N VAL A 307 8.68 25.79 -30.35
CA VAL A 307 9.36 25.59 -31.63
C VAL A 307 9.75 26.99 -32.10
N ILE A 308 11.05 27.31 -31.96
CA ILE A 308 11.67 28.54 -32.48
C ILE A 308 11.87 28.40 -33.98
#